data_AF-A0AAV0ZRV0-F1
#
_entry.id   AF-A0AAV0ZRV0-F1
#
_cell.length_a   1.000
_cell.length_b   1.000
_cell.length_c   1.000
_cell.angle_alpha   90.00
_cell.angle_beta   90.00
_cell.angle_gamma   90.00
#
_symmetry.space_group_name_H-M   'P 1'
#
loop_
_entity.id
_entity.type
_entity.pdbx_description
1 polymer ?
#
loop_
_entity_poly.entity_id
_entity_poly.type
_entity_poly.pdbx_seq_one_letter_code
_entity_poly.pdbx_strand_id
1 'polypeptide(L)'
;MKRARTLSDDSPIRAIACLKKIDDIRRFEETDDCFILGFDPTESSPVKDVSSKPLNKDADDDICVLAEKGKIALRDYPHSRHLCLKFPFKTTPSESYCEKCYCYVCDSAAPCMYWTVSRHCAAENSGHWKDKRKVRKIAY
;
A
#
# COMPACT_ATOMS: atom_id res chain seq x y z
N MET A 1 -7.65 61.79 -5.33
CA MET A 1 -6.62 61.27 -6.25
C MET A 1 -6.67 59.74 -6.27
N LYS A 2 -6.89 59.11 -7.43
CA LYS A 2 -6.74 57.65 -7.62
C LYS A 2 -5.43 57.44 -8.38
N ARG A 3 -4.43 56.78 -7.77
CA ARG A 3 -3.21 56.38 -8.51
C ARG A 3 -3.39 54.97 -9.05
N ALA A 4 -3.10 54.85 -10.34
CA ALA A 4 -3.27 53.68 -11.18
C ALA A 4 -2.41 52.50 -10.70
N ARG A 5 -2.99 51.30 -10.78
CA ARG A 5 -2.23 50.03 -10.80
C ARG A 5 -1.56 49.94 -12.17
N THR A 6 -0.27 50.20 -12.24
CA THR A 6 0.53 49.79 -13.40
C THR A 6 0.85 48.31 -13.25
N LEU A 7 0.37 47.52 -14.21
CA LEU A 7 0.61 46.09 -14.31
C LEU A 7 2.10 45.82 -14.55
N SER A 8 2.51 44.72 -13.95
CA SER A 8 3.84 44.17 -13.72
C SER A 8 4.74 44.03 -14.96
N ASP A 9 6.00 44.41 -14.73
CA ASP A 9 7.22 43.97 -15.40
C ASP A 9 7.21 42.45 -15.65
N ASP A 10 7.28 42.07 -16.92
CA ASP A 10 7.12 40.72 -17.45
C ASP A 10 8.48 40.00 -17.46
N SER A 11 9.02 39.75 -16.26
CA SER A 11 10.07 38.74 -16.09
C SER A 11 9.39 37.37 -15.98
N PRO A 12 9.53 36.46 -16.96
CA PRO A 12 8.85 35.17 -16.97
C PRO A 12 9.34 34.22 -15.85
N ILE A 13 10.40 34.59 -15.14
CA ILE A 13 10.98 33.81 -14.04
C ILE A 13 10.70 34.55 -12.73
N ARG A 14 9.57 34.22 -12.10
CA ARG A 14 9.33 34.59 -10.71
C ARG A 14 10.24 33.74 -9.82
N ALA A 15 10.80 34.33 -8.77
CA ALA A 15 11.59 33.59 -7.79
C ALA A 15 10.70 32.53 -7.14
N ILE A 16 11.08 31.25 -7.22
CA ILE A 16 10.32 30.16 -6.58
C ILE A 16 10.59 30.22 -5.08
N ALA A 17 9.54 30.44 -4.30
CA ALA A 17 9.64 30.52 -2.85
C ALA A 17 9.90 29.14 -2.24
N CYS A 18 10.72 29.09 -1.18
CA CYS A 18 11.01 27.84 -0.45
C CYS A 18 10.44 27.92 0.96
N LEU A 19 9.41 27.11 1.23
CA LEU A 19 8.73 27.02 2.52
C LEU A 19 9.63 26.32 3.54
N LYS A 20 10.01 27.00 4.61
CA LYS A 20 10.90 26.45 5.65
C LYS A 20 10.18 25.77 6.81
N LYS A 21 8.93 26.15 7.08
CA LYS A 21 8.13 25.64 8.20
C LYS A 21 6.73 25.30 7.70
N ILE A 22 6.18 24.18 8.19
CA ILE A 22 4.85 23.72 7.77
C ILE A 22 3.72 24.66 8.21
N ASP A 23 3.90 25.39 9.32
CA ASP A 23 2.92 26.35 9.84
C ASP A 23 2.65 27.50 8.86
N ASP A 24 3.63 27.83 8.02
CA ASP A 24 3.54 28.91 7.04
C ASP A 24 2.85 28.47 5.73
N ILE A 25 2.43 27.20 5.59
CA ILE A 25 1.90 26.66 4.33
C ILE A 25 0.68 27.43 3.82
N ARG A 26 -0.24 27.80 4.72
CA ARG A 26 -1.47 28.55 4.36
C ARG A 26 -1.13 29.92 3.76
N ARG A 27 -0.10 30.57 4.29
CA ARG A 27 0.35 31.87 3.80
C ARG A 27 0.91 31.74 2.39
N PHE A 28 1.64 30.66 2.10
CA PHE A 28 2.19 30.42 0.77
C PHE A 28 1.11 30.01 -0.23
N GLU A 29 0.11 29.22 0.18
CA GLU A 29 -1.05 28.87 -0.67
C GLU A 29 -1.87 30.10 -1.09
N GLU A 30 -1.89 31.16 -0.27
CA GLU A 30 -2.57 32.42 -0.60
C GLU A 30 -1.75 33.35 -1.53
N THR A 31 -0.41 33.22 -1.54
CA THR A 31 0.48 34.15 -2.25
C THR A 31 1.12 33.58 -3.52
N ASP A 32 1.33 32.26 -3.57
CA ASP A 32 2.13 31.60 -4.60
C ASP A 32 1.45 30.32 -5.09
N ASP A 33 1.26 30.22 -6.41
CA ASP A 33 0.68 29.01 -7.04
C ASP A 33 1.63 27.80 -6.96
N CYS A 34 2.94 28.02 -6.80
CA CYS A 34 3.99 27.00 -6.76
C CYS A 34 5.13 27.39 -5.80
N PHE A 35 5.43 26.55 -4.81
CA PHE A 35 6.57 26.73 -3.88
C PHE A 35 7.22 25.39 -3.52
N ILE A 36 8.51 25.42 -3.18
CA ILE A 36 9.29 24.23 -2.82
C ILE A 36 9.23 24.03 -1.31
N LEU A 37 8.87 22.82 -0.87
CA LEU A 37 9.02 22.44 0.53
C LEU A 37 10.51 22.30 0.86
N GLY A 38 11.01 23.15 1.73
CA GLY A 38 12.40 23.13 2.22
C GLY A 38 12.64 22.13 3.35
N PHE A 39 11.69 21.24 3.60
CA PHE A 39 11.70 20.18 4.59
C PHE A 39 10.97 18.96 4.02
N ASP A 40 11.24 17.78 4.55
CA ASP A 40 10.50 16.58 4.17
C ASP A 40 9.11 16.60 4.88
N PRO A 41 8.01 16.65 4.12
CA PRO A 41 6.66 16.68 4.69
C PRO A 41 6.30 15.44 5.51
N THR A 42 7.12 14.39 5.49
CA THR A 42 6.93 13.14 6.22
C THR A 42 7.70 13.04 7.54
N GLU A 43 8.67 13.92 7.81
CA GLU A 43 9.45 13.96 9.07
C GLU A 43 8.56 14.19 10.31
N SER A 44 7.43 14.88 10.12
CA SER A 44 6.44 15.11 11.18
C SER A 44 5.51 13.92 11.42
N SER A 45 5.54 12.92 10.55
CA SER A 45 4.85 11.65 10.77
C SER A 45 5.78 10.69 11.50
N PRO A 46 5.29 9.89 12.46
CA PRO A 46 6.11 8.88 13.11
C PRO A 46 6.36 7.74 12.12
N VAL A 47 7.21 7.95 11.13
CA VAL A 47 7.95 6.87 10.49
C VAL A 47 8.92 6.37 11.55
N LYS A 48 8.44 5.41 12.34
CA LYS A 48 9.24 4.72 13.36
C LYS A 48 10.57 4.37 12.71
N ASP A 49 11.65 4.87 13.31
CA ASP A 49 13.03 4.44 13.05
C ASP A 49 13.05 2.95 12.73
N VAL A 50 13.32 2.60 11.47
CA VAL A 50 13.61 1.21 11.10
C VAL A 50 15.04 0.93 11.48
N SER A 51 15.31 1.06 12.78
CA SER A 51 16.51 0.53 13.38
C SER A 51 16.34 -0.99 13.51
N SER A 52 17.00 -1.68 12.59
CA SER A 52 17.46 -3.07 12.67
C SER A 52 16.42 -4.20 12.73
N LYS A 53 16.31 -4.94 11.62
CA LYS A 53 16.51 -6.40 11.58
C LYS A 53 16.62 -6.85 10.11
N PRO A 54 17.76 -7.41 9.68
CA PRO A 54 17.83 -8.04 8.35
C PRO A 54 16.95 -9.29 8.39
N LEU A 55 15.88 -9.28 7.59
CA LEU A 55 15.08 -10.47 7.35
C LEU A 55 15.78 -11.24 6.23
N ASN A 56 16.41 -12.35 6.62
CA ASN A 56 17.18 -13.30 5.79
C ASN A 56 18.56 -12.86 5.32
N LYS A 57 19.53 -13.76 5.55
CA LYS A 57 20.95 -13.64 5.24
C LYS A 57 21.32 -14.31 3.91
N ASP A 58 20.37 -14.59 3.05
CA ASP A 58 20.62 -15.29 1.79
C ASP A 58 19.74 -14.72 0.67
N ALA A 59 20.40 -14.28 -0.41
CA ALA A 59 19.91 -13.72 -1.66
C ALA A 59 19.71 -12.19 -1.74
N ASP A 60 20.73 -11.55 -2.32
CA ASP A 60 20.66 -10.39 -3.23
C ASP A 60 20.05 -9.09 -2.67
N ASP A 61 20.91 -8.36 -1.95
CA ASP A 61 20.72 -6.97 -1.51
C ASP A 61 20.66 -6.02 -2.71
N ASP A 62 19.47 -5.71 -3.22
CA ASP A 62 19.31 -4.50 -4.04
C ASP A 62 18.19 -3.56 -3.56
N ILE A 63 17.14 -4.06 -2.88
CA ILE A 63 16.01 -3.20 -2.47
C ILE A 63 15.38 -3.69 -1.16
N CYS A 64 15.33 -2.81 -0.15
CA CYS A 64 14.55 -3.01 1.08
C CYS A 64 13.42 -1.98 1.20
N VAL A 65 12.23 -2.44 1.62
CA VAL A 65 11.08 -1.55 1.86
C VAL A 65 11.23 -0.96 3.27
N LEU A 66 11.56 0.33 3.36
CA LEU A 66 11.78 1.03 4.63
C LEU A 66 10.46 1.46 5.30
N ALA A 67 9.41 1.70 4.53
CA ALA A 67 8.12 2.09 5.07
C ALA A 67 6.98 1.75 4.12
N GLU A 68 5.79 1.51 4.67
CA GLU A 68 4.52 1.39 3.96
C GLU A 68 3.52 2.38 4.57
N LYS A 69 2.76 3.09 3.72
CA LYS A 69 1.72 4.03 4.15
C LYS A 69 0.38 3.66 3.50
N GLY A 70 -0.67 3.61 4.31
CA GLY A 70 -2.03 3.33 3.84
C GLY A 70 -2.46 1.87 3.96
N LYS A 71 -3.57 1.52 3.31
CA LYS A 71 -4.15 0.16 3.33
C LYS A 71 -3.56 -0.69 2.21
N ILE A 72 -3.18 -1.92 2.52
CA ILE A 72 -2.59 -2.88 1.58
C ILE A 72 -3.62 -3.93 1.20
N ALA A 73 -3.88 -4.09 -0.10
CA ALA A 73 -4.89 -5.00 -0.65
C ALA A 73 -4.79 -6.44 -0.10
N LEU A 74 -3.57 -6.96 -0.01
CA LEU A 74 -3.30 -8.35 0.35
C LEU A 74 -3.10 -8.60 1.85
N ARG A 75 -3.35 -7.57 2.67
CA ARG A 75 -3.25 -7.64 4.14
C ARG A 75 -4.52 -7.14 4.82
N ASP A 76 -5.04 -6.02 4.35
CA ASP A 76 -6.06 -5.23 5.04
C ASP A 76 -7.46 -5.43 4.43
N TYR A 77 -7.55 -5.93 3.19
CA TYR A 77 -8.80 -6.24 2.49
C TYR A 77 -8.98 -7.75 2.26
N PRO A 78 -10.22 -8.22 2.01
CA PRO A 78 -10.47 -9.63 1.69
C PRO A 78 -9.63 -10.12 0.52
N HIS A 79 -8.86 -11.18 0.72
CA HIS A 79 -7.98 -11.76 -0.30
C HIS A 79 -7.95 -13.29 -0.21
N SER A 80 -7.66 -13.94 -1.34
CA SER A 80 -7.47 -15.39 -1.36
C SER A 80 -6.18 -15.74 -0.63
N ARG A 81 -6.19 -16.87 0.07
CA ARG A 81 -5.06 -17.27 0.92
C ARG A 81 -3.70 -17.31 0.22
N HIS A 82 -3.61 -17.75 -1.02
CA HIS A 82 -2.35 -17.77 -1.77
C HIS A 82 -1.73 -16.38 -2.02
N LEU A 83 -2.48 -15.31 -1.78
CA LEU A 83 -2.03 -13.92 -1.89
C LEU A 83 -1.74 -13.28 -0.52
N CYS A 84 -1.91 -13.99 0.59
CA CYS A 84 -1.79 -13.41 1.92
C CYS A 84 -0.37 -12.91 2.21
N LEU A 85 -0.22 -11.63 2.52
CA LEU A 85 1.07 -11.06 2.93
C LEU A 85 1.41 -11.37 4.40
N LYS A 86 0.41 -11.56 5.28
CA LYS A 86 0.67 -11.96 6.68
C LYS A 86 1.19 -13.39 6.78
N PHE A 87 0.75 -14.26 5.89
CA PHE A 87 1.16 -15.66 5.81
C PHE A 87 1.60 -15.98 4.38
N PRO A 88 2.83 -15.61 3.98
CA PRO A 88 3.31 -15.81 2.63
C PRO A 88 3.22 -17.27 2.22
N PHE A 89 2.64 -17.53 1.04
CA PHE A 89 2.21 -18.86 0.64
C PHE A 89 3.36 -19.87 0.47
N LYS A 90 4.55 -19.38 0.08
CA LYS A 90 5.73 -20.24 -0.15
C LYS A 90 6.48 -20.63 1.13
N THR A 91 6.35 -19.83 2.20
CA THR A 91 7.16 -19.99 3.43
C THR A 91 6.33 -20.40 4.64
N THR A 92 5.00 -20.26 4.57
CA THR A 92 4.10 -20.62 5.68
C THR A 92 3.32 -21.89 5.35
N PRO A 93 2.93 -22.70 6.36
CA PRO A 93 2.11 -23.87 6.15
C PRO A 93 0.83 -23.53 5.38
N SER A 94 0.44 -24.37 4.43
CA SER A 94 -0.75 -24.11 3.60
C SER A 94 -2.06 -24.05 4.39
N GLU A 95 -2.08 -24.35 5.68
CA GLU A 95 -3.28 -24.28 6.53
C GLU A 95 -3.46 -22.93 7.22
N SER A 96 -2.40 -22.13 7.38
CA SER A 96 -2.43 -20.83 8.05
C SER A 96 -3.34 -19.84 7.32
N TYR A 97 -3.99 -18.91 8.02
CA TYR A 97 -4.81 -17.86 7.39
C TYR A 97 -4.91 -16.65 8.32
N CYS A 98 -5.19 -15.48 7.75
CA CYS A 98 -5.52 -14.29 8.53
C CYS A 98 -7.01 -13.99 8.47
N GLU A 99 -7.46 -13.03 9.28
CA GLU A 99 -8.86 -12.61 9.37
C GLU A 99 -9.46 -12.10 8.04
N LYS A 100 -8.62 -11.65 7.10
CA LYS A 100 -9.05 -11.19 5.78
C LYS A 100 -8.92 -12.27 4.69
N CYS A 101 -8.46 -13.47 5.03
CA CYS A 101 -8.37 -14.54 4.06
C CYS A 101 -9.75 -15.12 3.74
N TYR A 102 -9.98 -15.45 2.46
CA TYR A 102 -11.10 -16.29 2.02
C TYR A 102 -10.60 -17.53 1.28
N CYS A 103 -11.45 -18.56 1.24
CA CYS A 103 -11.23 -19.75 0.46
C CYS A 103 -11.47 -19.48 -1.03
N TYR A 104 -10.44 -19.64 -1.85
CA TYR A 104 -10.50 -19.40 -3.30
C TYR A 104 -11.59 -20.25 -4.00
N VAL A 105 -11.83 -21.48 -3.55
CA VAL A 105 -12.80 -22.40 -4.17
C VAL A 105 -14.23 -22.09 -3.74
N CYS A 106 -14.43 -21.76 -2.46
CA CYS A 106 -15.77 -21.58 -1.87
C CYS A 106 -16.26 -20.13 -1.90
N ASP A 107 -15.38 -19.15 -2.15
CA ASP A 107 -15.66 -17.72 -2.01
C ASP A 107 -16.23 -17.35 -0.61
N SER A 108 -15.83 -18.08 0.43
CA SER A 108 -16.23 -17.89 1.83
C SER A 108 -15.04 -17.52 2.72
N ALA A 109 -15.28 -16.89 3.88
CA ALA A 109 -14.22 -16.62 4.86
C ALA A 109 -13.42 -17.90 5.21
N ALA A 110 -12.10 -17.77 5.33
CA ALA A 110 -11.25 -18.88 5.75
C ALA A 110 -11.36 -19.08 7.28
N PRO A 111 -11.41 -20.32 7.76
CA PRO A 111 -11.40 -21.57 7.01
C PRO A 111 -12.81 -21.98 6.57
N CYS A 112 -12.93 -22.56 5.36
CA CYS A 112 -14.18 -23.22 4.95
C CYS A 112 -14.24 -24.67 5.46
N MET A 113 -15.39 -25.34 5.39
CA MET A 113 -15.51 -26.75 5.83
C MET A 113 -14.52 -27.73 5.15
N TYR A 114 -14.06 -27.42 3.94
CA TYR A 114 -13.14 -28.27 3.15
C TYR A 114 -11.67 -27.78 3.21
N TRP A 115 -11.36 -26.90 4.16
CA TRP A 115 -10.07 -26.20 4.23
C TRP A 115 -8.88 -27.15 4.16
N THR A 116 -8.79 -28.07 5.13
CA THR A 116 -7.74 -29.09 5.21
C THR A 116 -8.18 -30.39 4.51
N VAL A 117 -9.43 -30.80 4.70
CA VAL A 117 -9.99 -32.07 4.18
C VAL A 117 -9.83 -32.21 2.67
N SER A 118 -10.08 -31.15 1.90
CA SER A 118 -9.92 -31.15 0.43
C SER A 118 -8.79 -30.23 -0.04
N ARG A 119 -7.91 -29.86 0.89
CA ARG A 119 -6.76 -28.98 0.67
C ARG A 119 -7.11 -27.63 0.02
N HIS A 120 -8.31 -27.10 0.28
CA HIS A 120 -8.69 -25.75 -0.16
C HIS A 120 -7.77 -24.66 0.39
N CYS A 121 -7.08 -24.97 1.49
CA CYS A 121 -6.06 -24.13 2.09
C CYS A 121 -4.84 -23.88 1.18
N ALA A 122 -4.56 -24.83 0.27
CA ALA A 122 -3.53 -24.75 -0.77
C ALA A 122 -4.09 -24.28 -2.13
N ALA A 123 -5.30 -23.72 -2.16
CA ALA A 123 -5.93 -23.29 -3.40
C ALA A 123 -5.31 -22.01 -3.98
N GLU A 124 -4.72 -22.17 -5.16
CA GLU A 124 -4.11 -21.11 -5.97
C GLU A 124 -5.00 -20.74 -7.18
N ASN A 125 -4.68 -19.63 -7.83
CA ASN A 125 -5.30 -19.26 -9.10
C ASN A 125 -4.75 -20.07 -10.30
N SER A 126 -4.63 -21.38 -10.17
CA SER A 126 -4.07 -22.31 -11.17
C SER A 126 -5.10 -23.36 -11.62
N GLY A 127 -4.81 -24.03 -12.74
CA GLY A 127 -5.76 -24.82 -13.54
C GLY A 127 -6.80 -25.61 -12.75
N HIS A 128 -6.38 -26.65 -12.03
CA HIS A 128 -7.31 -27.54 -11.33
C HIS A 128 -8.19 -26.83 -10.27
N TRP A 129 -7.67 -25.77 -9.64
CA TRP A 129 -8.42 -24.98 -8.66
C TRP A 129 -9.45 -24.06 -9.33
N LYS A 130 -9.12 -23.49 -10.49
CA LYS A 130 -10.07 -22.72 -11.32
C LYS A 130 -11.26 -23.60 -11.71
N ASP A 131 -11.02 -24.84 -12.10
CA ASP A 131 -12.08 -25.76 -12.49
C ASP A 131 -12.94 -26.16 -11.29
N LYS A 132 -12.33 -26.49 -10.14
CA LYS A 132 -13.07 -26.72 -8.88
C LYS A 132 -13.95 -25.53 -8.49
N ARG A 133 -13.43 -24.30 -8.62
CA ARG A 133 -14.17 -23.07 -8.33
C ARG A 133 -15.34 -22.88 -9.29
N LYS A 134 -15.17 -23.16 -10.59
CA LYS A 134 -16.27 -23.11 -11.57
C LYS A 134 -17.37 -24.11 -11.24
N VAL A 135 -17.01 -25.37 -10.96
CA VAL A 135 -17.96 -26.42 -10.59
C VAL A 135 -18.76 -26.01 -9.35
N ARG A 136 -18.09 -25.48 -8.33
CA ARG A 136 -18.75 -24.96 -7.11
C ARG A 136 -19.79 -23.89 -7.43
N LYS A 137 -19.47 -22.94 -8.32
CA LYS A 137 -20.37 -21.84 -8.69
C LYS A 137 -21.60 -22.28 -9.49
N ILE A 138 -21.55 -23.45 -10.12
CA ILE A 138 -22.69 -24.03 -10.85
C ILE A 138 -23.60 -24.82 -9.89
N ALA A 139 -23.06 -25.29 -8.77
CA ALA A 139 -23.77 -26.10 -7.79
C ALA A 139 -24.60 -25.30 -6.77
N TYR A 140 -24.59 -23.96 -6.86
CA TYR A 140 -25.42 -23.03 -6.09
C TYR A 140 -26.21 -22.15 -7.06
#